data_AF-A0A484WSX3-F1
#
_entry.id   AF-A0A484WSX3-F1
#
_cell.length_a   1.000
_cell.length_b   1.000
_cell.length_c   1.000
_cell.angle_alpha   90.00
_cell.angle_beta   90.00
_cell.angle_gamma   90.00
#
_symmetry.space_group_name_H-M   'P 1'
#
loop_
_entity.id
_entity.type
_entity.pdbx_description
1 polymer ?
#
loop_
_entity_poly.entity_id
_entity_poly.type
_entity_poly.pdbx_seq_one_letter_code
_entity_poly.pdbx_strand_id
1 'polypeptide(L)'
;MLELNFSQTLGNHCLTINETLPANGITAIFGVSGAGKTSLINAISGLTRPQKGRIVLNGRVLNDAEKGICLSPEKRRVGYVFQDARLFPHYKVRGNLRYGMAKSMVNQFDKLVALFRH
;
A
#
# COMPACT_ATOMS: atom_id res chain seq x y z
N MET A 1 -9.34 -3.14 -11.01
CA MET A 1 -10.24 -3.26 -9.86
C MET A 1 -9.48 -3.68 -8.62
N LEU A 2 -9.79 -3.13 -7.45
CA LEU A 2 -9.34 -3.60 -6.14
C LEU A 2 -10.55 -4.19 -5.41
N GLU A 3 -10.55 -5.51 -5.22
CA GLU A 3 -11.59 -6.22 -4.47
C GLU A 3 -11.10 -6.48 -3.04
N LEU A 4 -11.93 -6.09 -2.08
CA LEU A 4 -11.67 -6.21 -0.65
C LEU A 4 -12.83 -6.98 -0.04
N ASN A 5 -12.60 -8.23 0.37
CA ASN A 5 -13.59 -8.98 1.13
C ASN A 5 -12.85 -9.72 2.24
N PHE A 6 -12.71 -9.09 3.40
CA PHE A 6 -11.93 -9.67 4.49
C PHE A 6 -12.40 -9.18 5.86
N SER A 7 -12.02 -9.94 6.89
CA SER A 7 -12.18 -9.52 8.28
C SER A 7 -10.86 -9.62 9.04
N GLN A 8 -10.57 -8.64 9.89
CA GLN A 8 -9.43 -8.70 10.81
C GLN A 8 -9.74 -8.19 12.21
N THR A 9 -9.28 -8.91 13.22
CA THR A 9 -9.35 -8.48 14.63
C THR A 9 -8.28 -7.44 14.93
N LEU A 10 -8.70 -6.32 15.53
CA LEU A 10 -7.89 -5.19 15.95
C LEU A 10 -8.12 -4.95 17.44
N GLY A 11 -7.37 -5.65 18.29
CA GLY A 11 -7.60 -5.65 19.74
C GLY A 11 -9.02 -6.15 20.06
N ASN A 12 -9.86 -5.25 20.57
CA ASN A 12 -11.23 -5.57 21.00
C ASN A 12 -12.28 -5.35 19.89
N HIS A 13 -11.85 -4.99 18.69
CA HIS A 13 -12.73 -4.69 17.56
C HIS A 13 -12.47 -5.64 16.39
N CYS A 14 -13.49 -5.84 15.55
CA CYS A 14 -13.36 -6.57 14.29
C CYS A 14 -13.61 -5.59 13.13
N LEU A 15 -12.62 -5.44 12.25
CA LEU A 15 -12.77 -4.71 11.00
C LEU A 15 -13.23 -5.67 9.92
N THR A 16 -14.43 -5.46 9.39
CA THR A 16 -14.99 -6.21 8.25
C THR A 16 -15.15 -5.28 7.06
N ILE A 17 -14.64 -5.68 5.90
CA ILE A 17 -14.71 -4.91 4.65
C ILE A 17 -15.24 -5.82 3.55
N ASN A 18 -16.20 -5.31 2.78
CA ASN A 18 -16.72 -5.96 1.58
C ASN A 18 -16.98 -4.89 0.50
N GLU A 19 -15.92 -4.47 -0.17
CA GLU A 19 -15.95 -3.35 -1.11
C GLU A 19 -15.20 -3.66 -2.40
N THR A 20 -15.64 -3.05 -3.49
CA THR A 20 -14.97 -3.11 -4.79
C THR A 20 -14.66 -1.69 -5.25
N LEU A 21 -13.37 -1.38 -5.37
CA LEU A 21 -12.87 -0.05 -5.67
C LEU A 21 -12.23 -0.01 -7.06
N PRO A 22 -12.43 1.09 -7.83
CA PRO A 22 -11.70 1.28 -9.07
C PRO A 22 -10.20 1.25 -8.82
N ALA A 23 -9.43 0.63 -9.73
CA ALA A 23 -7.96 0.64 -9.66
C ALA A 23 -7.33 1.83 -10.40
N ASN A 24 -8.17 2.76 -10.84
CA ASN A 24 -7.80 4.01 -11.50
C ASN A 24 -8.38 5.20 -10.73
N GLY A 25 -7.72 6.35 -10.85
CA GLY A 25 -8.09 7.55 -10.12
C GLY A 25 -7.62 7.54 -8.66
N ILE A 26 -8.29 8.34 -7.84
CA ILE A 26 -7.96 8.54 -6.42
C ILE A 26 -9.16 8.09 -5.58
N THR A 27 -8.93 7.16 -4.66
CA THR A 27 -9.91 6.77 -3.64
C THR A 27 -9.47 7.31 -2.30
N ALA A 28 -10.35 8.02 -1.62
CA ALA A 28 -10.11 8.55 -0.28
C ALA A 28 -10.91 7.76 0.77
N ILE A 29 -10.25 7.40 1.87
CA ILE A 29 -10.85 6.66 2.99
C ILE A 29 -11.01 7.61 4.17
N PHE A 30 -12.25 7.83 4.62
CA PHE A 30 -12.58 8.73 5.71
C PHE A 30 -13.20 8.00 6.91
N GLY A 31 -13.12 8.61 8.09
CA GLY A 31 -13.69 8.09 9.32
C GLY A 31 -12.96 8.63 10.56
N VAL A 32 -13.56 8.45 11.74
CA VAL A 32 -12.99 8.88 13.03
C VAL A 32 -11.65 8.21 13.34
N SER A 33 -10.87 8.78 14.26
CA SER A 33 -9.67 8.12 14.78
C SER A 33 -10.04 6.73 15.34
N GLY A 34 -9.21 5.72 15.10
CA GLY A 34 -9.49 4.35 15.52
C GLY A 34 -10.46 3.55 14.62
N ALA A 35 -11.09 4.16 13.61
CA ALA A 35 -12.03 3.46 12.71
C ALA A 35 -11.41 2.36 11.82
N GLY A 36 -10.10 2.07 11.95
CA GLY A 36 -9.43 1.01 11.19
C GLY A 36 -8.86 1.43 9.83
N LYS A 37 -8.81 2.73 9.51
CA LYS A 37 -8.25 3.24 8.23
C LYS A 37 -6.81 2.77 7.97
N THR A 38 -5.92 2.98 8.94
CA THR A 38 -4.53 2.52 8.84
C THR A 38 -4.46 1.00 8.74
N SER A 39 -5.31 0.29 9.48
CA SER A 39 -5.37 -1.17 9.42
C SER A 39 -5.85 -1.71 8.07
N LEU A 40 -6.77 -1.02 7.40
CA LEU A 40 -7.19 -1.31 6.04
C LEU A 40 -6.02 -1.11 5.06
N ILE A 41 -5.34 0.03 5.14
CA ILE A 41 -4.18 0.30 4.28
C ILE A 41 -3.06 -0.72 4.51
N ASN A 42 -2.81 -1.11 5.76
CA ASN A 42 -1.83 -2.13 6.13
C ASN A 42 -2.20 -3.52 5.59
N ALA A 43 -3.48 -3.87 5.59
CA ALA A 43 -3.96 -5.13 5.04
C ALA A 43 -3.75 -5.19 3.52
N ILE A 44 -4.00 -4.07 2.81
CA ILE A 44 -3.77 -3.95 1.36
C ILE A 44 -2.28 -4.00 1.03
N SER A 45 -1.44 -3.27 1.78
CA SER A 45 0.02 -3.23 1.57
C SER A 45 0.74 -4.50 2.02
N GLY A 46 0.09 -5.35 2.82
CA GLY A 46 0.64 -6.61 3.32
C GLY A 46 1.46 -6.48 4.59
N LEU A 47 1.36 -5.34 5.27
CA LEU A 47 1.92 -5.14 6.61
C LEU A 47 1.10 -5.85 7.69
N THR A 48 -0.16 -6.15 7.41
CA THR A 48 -0.98 -7.05 8.24
C THR A 48 -1.53 -8.21 7.40
N ARG A 49 -1.89 -9.30 8.07
CA ARG A 49 -2.48 -10.49 7.48
C ARG A 49 -3.92 -10.64 7.97
N PRO A 50 -4.93 -10.37 7.12
CA PRO A 50 -6.32 -10.68 7.44
C PRO A 50 -6.51 -12.14 7.83
N GLN A 51 -7.35 -12.39 8.83
CA GLN A 51 -7.65 -13.72 9.36
C GLN A 51 -8.63 -14.49 8.46
N LYS A 52 -9.49 -13.79 7.72
CA LYS A 52 -10.48 -14.38 6.82
C LYS A 52 -10.64 -13.55 5.56
N GLY A 53 -11.10 -14.20 4.49
CA GLY A 53 -11.41 -13.57 3.22
C GLY A 53 -10.17 -13.35 2.32
N ARG A 54 -10.30 -12.44 1.36
CA ARG A 54 -9.33 -12.19 0.28
C ARG A 54 -9.17 -10.71 -0.07
N ILE A 55 -8.01 -10.40 -0.63
CA ILE A 55 -7.67 -9.11 -1.25
C ILE A 55 -7.16 -9.40 -2.66
N VAL A 56 -7.80 -8.81 -3.68
CA VAL A 56 -7.46 -9.03 -5.10
C VAL A 56 -7.24 -7.68 -5.78
N LEU A 57 -6.12 -7.52 -6.47
CA LEU A 57 -5.80 -6.32 -7.24
C LEU A 57 -5.64 -6.67 -8.72
N ASN A 58 -6.53 -6.17 -9.57
CA ASN A 58 -6.54 -6.41 -11.01
C ASN A 58 -6.47 -7.91 -11.36
N GLY A 59 -7.30 -8.73 -10.69
CA GLY A 59 -7.32 -10.19 -10.85
C GLY A 59 -6.17 -10.93 -10.14
N ARG A 60 -5.18 -10.22 -9.60
CA ARG A 60 -4.06 -10.81 -8.86
C ARG A 60 -4.41 -10.94 -7.39
N VAL A 61 -4.48 -12.19 -6.90
CA VAL A 61 -4.72 -12.48 -5.48
C VAL A 61 -3.50 -12.06 -4.65
N LEU A 62 -3.69 -11.08 -3.75
CA LEU A 62 -2.66 -10.60 -2.84
C LEU A 62 -2.72 -11.33 -1.49
N ASN A 63 -3.93 -11.64 -1.05
CA ASN A 63 -4.20 -12.42 0.15
C ASN A 63 -5.47 -13.26 -0.10
N ASP A 64 -5.47 -14.50 0.37
CA ASP A 64 -6.63 -15.39 0.43
C ASP A 64 -6.40 -16.33 1.62
N ALA A 65 -7.15 -16.10 2.70
CA ALA A 65 -6.98 -16.82 3.95
C ALA A 65 -7.33 -18.31 3.82
N GLU A 66 -8.33 -18.65 3.00
CA GLU A 66 -8.79 -20.03 2.79
C GLU A 66 -7.77 -20.83 2.00
N LYS A 67 -7.16 -20.22 0.99
CA LYS A 67 -6.10 -20.84 0.17
C LYS A 67 -4.70 -20.70 0.76
N GLY A 68 -4.56 -20.09 1.94
CA GLY A 68 -3.27 -19.85 2.57
C GLY A 68 -2.35 -18.88 1.81
N ILE A 69 -2.89 -18.08 0.89
CA ILE A 69 -2.13 -17.12 0.09
C ILE A 69 -1.95 -15.84 0.90
N CYS A 70 -0.71 -15.40 1.08
CA CYS A 70 -0.42 -14.08 1.63
C CYS A 70 0.89 -13.55 1.04
N LEU A 71 0.80 -12.72 0.01
CA LEU A 71 1.98 -12.10 -0.59
C LEU A 71 2.60 -11.11 0.40
N SER A 72 3.92 -11.19 0.53
CA SER A 72 4.72 -10.20 1.25
C SER A 72 4.67 -8.83 0.55
N PRO A 73 4.81 -7.71 1.28
CA PRO A 73 4.64 -6.36 0.73
C PRO A 73 5.38 -6.09 -0.59
N GLU A 74 6.65 -6.50 -0.66
CA GLU A 74 7.51 -6.31 -1.83
C GLU A 74 7.04 -7.09 -3.07
N LYS A 75 6.30 -8.19 -2.87
CA LYS A 75 5.71 -8.97 -3.96
C LYS A 75 4.39 -8.39 -4.44
N ARG A 76 3.73 -7.51 -3.68
CA ARG A 76 2.40 -6.98 -4.04
C ARG A 76 2.44 -5.96 -5.17
N ARG A 77 3.60 -5.34 -5.44
CA ARG A 77 3.74 -4.24 -6.41
C ARG A 77 2.83 -3.05 -6.07
N VAL A 78 2.71 -2.75 -4.77
CA VAL A 78 1.95 -1.62 -4.23
C VAL A 78 2.93 -0.65 -3.58
N GLY A 79 2.87 0.62 -3.93
CA GLY A 79 3.62 1.68 -3.25
C GLY A 79 2.91 2.08 -1.95
N TYR A 80 3.66 2.23 -0.87
CA TYR A 80 3.11 2.70 0.41
C TYR A 80 3.92 3.89 0.92
N VAL A 81 3.21 4.99 1.18
CA VAL A 81 3.78 6.22 1.75
C VAL A 81 3.25 6.36 3.16
N PHE A 82 4.17 6.38 4.13
CA PHE A 82 3.85 6.53 5.54
C PHE A 82 3.57 8.00 5.88
N GLN A 83 2.88 8.25 6.99
CA GLN A 83 2.68 9.61 7.51
C GLN A 83 4.01 10.24 7.95
N ASP A 84 4.88 9.45 8.59
CA ASP A 84 6.24 9.86 8.92
C ASP A 84 7.19 9.61 7.76
N ALA A 85 8.14 10.52 7.53
CA ALA A 85 8.95 10.52 6.33
C ALA A 85 9.86 9.28 6.16
N ARG A 86 10.09 8.46 7.21
CA ARG A 86 10.90 7.21 7.20
C ARG A 86 12.12 7.22 6.26
N LEU A 87 12.81 8.36 6.22
CA LEU A 87 13.95 8.59 5.34
C LEU A 87 15.19 7.91 5.93
N PHE A 88 16.12 7.52 5.05
CA PHE A 88 17.48 7.16 5.43
C PHE A 88 18.24 8.44 5.80
N PRO A 89 18.56 8.68 7.09
CA PRO A 89 19.12 9.96 7.53
C PRO A 89 20.54 10.20 6.98
N HIS A 90 21.24 9.13 6.63
CA HIS A 90 22.57 9.17 6.03
C HIS A 90 22.56 9.45 4.51
N TYR A 91 21.38 9.61 3.91
CA TYR A 91 21.25 9.96 2.49
C TYR A 91 20.78 11.40 2.28
N LYS A 92 21.35 12.05 1.26
CA LYS A 92 20.79 13.27 0.67
C LYS A 92 19.38 12.97 0.13
N VAL A 93 18.54 14.00 -0.03
CA VAL A 93 17.19 13.89 -0.61
C VAL A 93 17.18 13.06 -1.90
N ARG A 94 18.08 13.35 -2.84
CA ARG A 94 18.20 12.59 -4.11
C ARG A 94 18.56 11.11 -3.90
N GLY A 95 19.31 10.78 -2.85
CA GLY A 95 19.64 9.39 -2.49
C GLY A 95 18.40 8.65 -1.97
N ASN A 96 17.63 9.27 -1.08
CA ASN A 96 16.35 8.73 -0.59
C ASN A 96 15.37 8.46 -1.75
N LEU A 97 15.23 9.40 -2.69
CA LEU A 97 14.33 9.24 -3.84
C LEU A 97 14.78 8.14 -4.82
N ARG A 98 16.08 7.86 -4.91
CA ARG A 98 16.64 6.86 -5.83
C ARG A 98 16.72 5.45 -5.25
N TYR A 99 16.65 5.29 -3.93
CA TYR A 99 16.90 4.03 -3.24
C TYR A 99 16.03 2.85 -3.74
N GLY A 100 14.72 3.07 -3.89
CA GLY A 100 13.77 2.06 -4.39
C GLY A 100 13.44 2.18 -5.88
N MET A 101 14.15 3.04 -6.62
CA MET A 101 13.80 3.40 -7.99
C MET A 101 14.34 2.36 -8.98
N ALA A 102 13.49 1.90 -9.91
CA ALA A 102 13.95 1.07 -11.01
C ALA A 102 15.00 1.81 -11.86
N LYS A 103 16.07 1.11 -12.27
CA LYS A 103 17.15 1.69 -13.10
C LYS A 103 16.62 2.36 -14.38
N SER A 104 15.57 1.81 -14.97
CA SER A 104 14.91 2.37 -16.16
C SER A 104 14.28 3.76 -15.93
N MET A 105 13.95 4.12 -14.69
CA MET A 105 13.31 5.40 -14.36
C MET A 105 14.31 6.54 -14.08
N VAL A 106 15.62 6.28 -14.08
CA VAL A 106 16.65 7.29 -13.76
C VAL A 106 16.56 8.52 -14.67
N ASN A 107 16.45 8.32 -15.98
CA ASN A 107 16.38 9.42 -16.94
C ASN A 107 15.09 10.24 -16.78
N GLN A 108 13.96 9.59 -16.49
CA GLN A 108 12.70 10.28 -16.26
C GLN A 108 12.73 11.09 -14.96
N PHE A 109 13.31 10.52 -13.91
CA PHE A 109 13.48 11.19 -12.63
C PHE A 109 14.34 12.46 -12.78
N ASP A 110 15.46 12.38 -13.49
CA ASP A 110 16.35 13.53 -13.69
C ASP A 110 15.66 14.65 -14.48
N LYS A 111 14.82 14.30 -15.48
CA LYS A 111 13.96 15.27 -16.17
C LYS A 111 12.96 15.93 -15.23
N LEU A 112 12.27 15.17 -14.38
CA LEU A 112 11.30 15.72 -13.42
C LEU A 112 11.97 16.65 -12.40
N VAL A 113 13.13 16.27 -11.86
CA VAL A 113 13.88 17.10 -10.92
C VAL A 113 14.35 18.40 -11.57
N ALA A 114 14.70 18.37 -12.86
CA ALA A 114 15.09 19.58 -13.59
C ALA A 114 13.94 20.61 -13.70
N LEU A 115 12.67 20.16 -13.73
CA LEU A 115 11.50 21.06 -13.74
C LEU A 115 11.37 21.90 -12.47
N PHE A 116 11.90 21.43 -11.34
CA PHE A 116 11.85 22.12 -10.04
C PHE A 116 13.10 22.97 -9.75
N ARG A 117 14.01 23.13 -10.72
CA ARG A 117 15.27 23.90 -10.56
C ARG A 117 15.21 25.33 -11.09
N HIS A 118 14.01 25.87 -11.29
CA HIS A 118 13.78 27.31 -11.46
C HIS A 118 13.57 27.96 -10.10
#